data_AF-A0A923DB38-F1
#
_entry.id   AF-A0A923DB38-F1
#
_cell.length_a   1.000
_cell.length_b   1.000
_cell.length_c   1.000
_cell.angle_alpha   90.00
_cell.angle_beta   90.00
_cell.angle_gamma   90.00
#
_symmetry.space_group_name_H-M   'P 1'
#
loop_
_entity.id
_entity.type
_entity.pdbx_description
1 polymer ?
#
loop_
_entity_poly.entity_id
_entity_poly.type
_entity_poly.pdbx_seq_one_letter_code
_entity_poly.pdbx_strand_id
1 'polypeptide(L)' 'METINVRININTPTGRRLLREMEKHPKTAIVEYPLPESKPGQKAYTIHESYEECCKILSDHYKVDVRKL' A
#
# COMPACT_ATOMS: atom_id res chain seq x y z
N MET A 1 -0.82 21.51 11.75
CA MET A 1 -1.94 20.56 11.84
C MET A 1 -1.48 19.48 12.80
N GLU A 2 -2.10 19.40 13.97
CA GLU A 2 -1.80 18.31 14.91
C GLU A 2 -2.57 17.06 14.46
N THR A 3 -1.89 15.93 14.40
CA THR A 3 -2.48 14.64 14.02
C THR A 3 -2.21 13.62 15.11
N ILE A 4 -3.15 12.69 15.29
CA ILE A 4 -3.05 11.58 16.24
C ILE A 4 -3.32 10.26 15.51
N ASN A 5 -2.62 9.19 15.92
CA ASN A 5 -2.82 7.85 15.36
C ASN A 5 -3.88 7.09 16.17
N VAL A 6 -4.97 6.69 15.51
CA VAL A 6 -6.08 5.95 16.12
C VAL A 6 -6.19 4.56 15.50
N ARG A 7 -6.32 3.52 16.34
CA ARG A 7 -6.59 2.15 15.87
C ARG A 7 -8.09 1.87 15.94
N ILE A 8 -8.71 1.58 14.79
CA ILE A 8 -10.14 1.28 14.68
C ILE A 8 -10.33 -0.22 14.44
N ASN A 9 -11.16 -0.88 15.24
CA ASN A 9 -11.52 -2.27 15.02
C ASN A 9 -12.59 -2.40 13.91
N ILE A 10 -12.13 -2.66 12.67
CA ILE A 10 -12.98 -2.77 11.47
C ILE A 10 -13.76 -4.09 11.37
N ASN A 11 -13.58 -5.03 12.29
CA ASN A 11 -14.38 -6.26 12.31
C ASN A 11 -15.83 -6.00 12.73
N THR A 12 -16.09 -4.90 13.44
CA THR A 12 -17.42 -4.48 13.90
C THR A 12 -18.16 -3.63 12.86
N PRO A 13 -19.52 -3.67 12.82
CA PRO A 13 -20.30 -2.80 11.94
C PRO A 13 -20.00 -1.31 12.14
N THR A 14 -19.81 -0.90 13.41
CA THR A 14 -19.45 0.47 13.78
C THR A 14 -18.08 0.87 13.24
N GLY A 15 -17.08 0.00 13.38
CA GLY A 15 -15.74 0.25 12.84
C GLY A 15 -15.72 0.41 11.32
N ARG A 16 -16.47 -0.43 10.59
CA ARG A 16 -16.60 -0.28 9.12
C ARG A 16 -17.29 1.02 8.72
N ARG A 17 -18.29 1.45 9.49
CA ARG A 17 -18.97 2.73 9.23
C ARG A 17 -18.01 3.90 9.40
N LEU A 18 -17.19 3.91 10.47
CA LEU A 18 -16.20 4.95 10.70
C LEU A 18 -15.14 5.00 9.59
N LEU A 19 -14.61 3.84 9.18
CA LEU A 19 -13.67 3.74 8.06
C LEU A 19 -14.24 4.37 6.78
N ARG A 20 -15.48 4.00 6.40
CA ARG A 20 -16.15 4.54 5.20
C ARG A 20 -16.35 6.05 5.24
N GLU A 21 -16.62 6.62 6.41
CA GLU A 21 -16.74 8.07 6.55
C GLU A 21 -15.38 8.77 6.43
N MET A 22 -14.31 8.18 6.97
CA MET A 22 -12.96 8.74 6.82
C MET A 22 -12.48 8.69 5.37
N GLU A 23 -12.75 7.61 4.64
CA GLU A 23 -12.41 7.47 3.21
C GLU A 23 -13.08 8.54 2.32
N LYS A 24 -14.26 9.05 2.72
CA LYS A 24 -14.95 10.14 2.00
C LYS A 24 -14.34 11.51 2.21
N HIS A 25 -13.54 11.69 3.28
CA HIS A 25 -13.00 12.99 3.69
C HIS A 25 -11.47 12.97 3.78
N PRO A 26 -10.76 12.81 2.64
CA PRO A 26 -9.30 12.67 2.62
C PRO A 26 -8.53 13.93 3.09
N LYS A 27 -9.20 15.09 3.15
CA LYS A 27 -8.62 16.32 3.73
C LYS A 27 -8.62 16.32 5.26
N THR A 28 -9.42 15.45 5.88
CA THR A 28 -9.65 15.41 7.34
C THR A 28 -8.95 14.21 7.97
N ALA A 29 -8.85 13.09 7.28
CA ALA A 29 -8.19 11.88 7.77
C ALA A 29 -7.48 11.12 6.64
N ILE A 30 -6.30 10.60 6.94
CA ILE A 30 -5.53 9.72 6.06
C ILE A 30 -5.68 8.30 6.61
N VAL A 31 -6.14 7.37 5.77
CA VAL A 31 -6.29 5.96 6.12
C VAL A 31 -5.08 5.21 5.61
N GLU A 32 -4.22 4.78 6.53
CA GLU A 32 -3.09 3.90 6.22
C GLU A 32 -3.42 2.48 6.66
N TYR A 33 -3.45 1.55 5.70
CA TYR A 33 -3.61 0.14 6.00
C TYR A 33 -2.24 -0.43 6.40
N PRO A 34 -2.14 -1.16 7.52
CA PRO A 34 -0.89 -1.81 7.87
C PRO A 34 -0.53 -2.80 6.75
N LEU A 35 0.73 -2.77 6.31
CA LEU A 35 1.25 -3.81 5.44
C LEU A 35 1.15 -5.14 6.20
N PRO A 36 0.72 -6.22 5.54
CA PRO A 36 0.73 -7.53 6.16
C PRO A 36 2.15 -7.83 6.65
N GLU A 37 2.27 -8.40 7.85
CA GLU A 37 3.57 -8.89 8.33
C GLU A 37 4.15 -9.83 7.27
N SER A 38 5.35 -9.52 6.81
CA SER A 38 6.05 -10.36 5.85
C SER A 38 6.13 -11.77 6.43
N LYS A 39 5.60 -12.76 5.72
CA LYS A 39 5.69 -14.16 6.15
C LYS A 39 7.18 -14.52 6.28
N PRO A 40 7.57 -15.34 7.27
CA PRO A 40 8.97 -15.75 7.40
C PRO A 40 9.45 -16.39 6.09
N GLY A 41 10.49 -15.82 5.49
CA GLY A 41 11.07 -16.25 4.21
C GLY A 41 10.43 -15.64 2.94
N GLN A 42 9.40 -14.79 3.06
CA GLN A 42 8.80 -14.09 1.93
C GLN A 42 8.85 -12.57 2.16
N LYS A 43 9.66 -11.88 1.36
CA LYS A 43 9.66 -10.42 1.34
C LYS A 43 8.37 -9.95 0.66
N ALA A 44 7.54 -9.19 1.39
CA ALA A 44 6.41 -8.51 0.78
C ALA A 44 6.94 -7.29 0.01
N TYR A 45 6.52 -7.14 -1.23
CA TYR A 45 6.82 -5.98 -2.06
C TYR A 45 5.54 -5.19 -2.27
N THR A 46 5.64 -3.86 -2.23
CA THR A 46 4.60 -3.01 -2.78
C THR A 46 4.48 -3.23 -4.29
N ILE A 47 3.33 -2.86 -4.87
CA ILE A 47 3.11 -2.94 -6.33
C ILE A 47 4.18 -2.17 -7.10
N HIS A 48 4.63 -1.03 -6.55
CA HIS A 48 5.67 -0.22 -7.18
C HIS A 48 7.03 -0.92 -7.16
N GLU A 49 7.43 -1.51 -6.02
CA GLU A 49 8.68 -2.26 -5.91
C GLU A 49 8.70 -3.47 -6.83
N SER A 50 7.59 -4.22 -6.90
CA SER A 50 7.50 -5.38 -7.80
C SER A 50 7.55 -4.99 -9.27
N TYR A 51 6.92 -3.86 -9.63
CA TYR A 51 7.01 -3.30 -10.98
C TYR A 51 8.44 -2.90 -11.34
N GLU A 52 9.11 -2.13 -10.47
CA GLU A 52 10.50 -1.69 -10.65
C GLU A 52 11.45 -2.88 -10.86
N GLU A 53 11.31 -3.92 -10.02
CA GLU A 53 12.12 -5.14 -10.08
C GLU A 53 11.86 -5.95 -11.36
N CYS A 54 10.59 -6.13 -11.74
CA CYS A 54 10.22 -6.75 -13.02
C CYS A 54 10.83 -6.00 -14.20
N CYS A 55 10.67 -4.67 -14.25
CA CYS A 55 11.26 -3.86 -15.32
C CYS A 55 12.78 -4.00 -15.36
N LYS A 56 13.44 -4.04 -14.20
CA LYS A 56 14.89 -4.24 -14.13
C LYS A 56 15.31 -5.59 -14.72
N ILE A 57 14.65 -6.67 -14.32
CA ILE A 57 14.93 -8.03 -14.83
C ILE A 57 14.77 -8.09 -16.35
N LEU A 58 13.67 -7.52 -16.86
CA LEU A 58 13.38 -7.51 -18.29
C LEU A 58 14.39 -6.64 -19.05
N SER A 59 14.74 -5.47 -18.52
CA SER A 59 15.76 -4.61 -19.12
C SER A 59 17.14 -5.27 -19.14
N ASP A 60 17.51 -5.99 -18.09
CA ASP A 60 18.77 -6.73 -18.03
C ASP A 60 18.78 -7.90 -19.03
N HIS A 61 17.63 -8.55 -19.27
CA HIS A 61 17.49 -9.66 -20.21
C HIS A 61 17.53 -9.18 -21.67
N TYR A 62 16.73 -8.18 -22.00
CA TYR A 62 16.58 -7.69 -23.38
C TYR A 62 17.58 -6.59 -23.76
N LYS A 63 18.39 -6.10 -22.81
CA LYS A 63 19.36 -5.00 -22.98
C LYS A 63 18.75 -3.70 -23.51
N VAL A 64 17.47 -3.48 -23.21
CA VAL A 64 16.70 -2.29 -23.58
C VAL A 64 15.95 -1.77 -22.36
N ASP A 65 15.78 -0.46 -22.26
CA ASP A 65 14.93 0.13 -21.22
C ASP A 65 13.45 -0.14 -21.53
N VAL A 66 12.87 -1.16 -20.89
CA VAL A 66 11.48 -1.59 -21.15
C VAL A 66 10.45 -0.59 -20.67
N ARG A 67 10.85 0.41 -19.89
CA ARG A 67 9.98 1.49 -19.42
C ARG A 67 9.79 2.57 -20.50
N LYS A 68 10.59 2.51 -21.57
CA LYS A 68 10.58 3.45 -22.69
C LYS A 68 10.12 2.81 -24.01
N LEU A 69 9.67 1.56 -23.96
CA LEU A 69 8.98 0.87 -25.06
C LEU A 69 7.50 1.22 -25.03
#